data_AF-A0A2E6GHY0-F1
#
_entry.id   AF-A0A2E6GHY0-F1
#
_cell.length_a   1.000
_cell.length_b   1.000
_cell.length_c   1.000
_cell.angle_alpha   90.00
_cell.angle_beta   90.00
_cell.angle_gamma   90.00
#
_symmetry.space_group_name_H-M   'P 1'
#
loop_
_entity.id
_entity.type
_entity.pdbx_description
1 polymer ?
#
loop_
_entity_poly.entity_id
_entity_poly.type
_entity_poly.pdbx_seq_one_letter_code
_entity_poly.pdbx_strand_id
1 'polypeptide(L)'
;MKDLNLFIILLISYCGLLLRFYINNIFVVSFIASLIYGILISRKLITKSYNSLLIAFFSSFTTFSGFIPGFFHLFNNKEFFRFFFLINILIVSNVMIMFLGFFIGKRFSK
;
A
#
# COMPACT_ATOMS: atom_id res chain seq x y z
N MET A 1 -7.92 -8.96 -24.41
CA MET A 1 -7.66 -9.28 -22.99
C MET A 1 -7.65 -10.79 -22.90
N LYS A 2 -6.48 -11.41 -22.78
CA LYS A 2 -6.40 -12.85 -22.48
C LYS A 2 -6.82 -12.97 -21.01
N ASP A 3 -7.83 -13.78 -20.74
CA ASP A 3 -8.41 -13.97 -19.40
C ASP A 3 -7.28 -14.15 -18.39
N LEU A 4 -7.08 -13.12 -17.57
CA LEU A 4 -6.14 -13.17 -16.48
C LEU A 4 -6.73 -14.17 -15.50
N ASN A 5 -6.14 -15.36 -15.48
CA ASN A 5 -6.72 -16.51 -14.79
C ASN A 5 -6.97 -16.13 -13.32
N LEU A 6 -8.20 -16.29 -12.85
CA LEU A 6 -8.59 -15.92 -11.48
C LEU A 6 -7.68 -16.57 -10.43
N PHE A 7 -7.19 -17.77 -10.74
CA PHE A 7 -6.17 -18.47 -9.97
C PHE A 7 -4.87 -17.66 -9.79
N ILE A 8 -4.38 -16.99 -10.83
CA ILE A 8 -3.17 -16.16 -10.78
C ILE A 8 -3.39 -14.93 -9.88
N ILE A 9 -4.57 -14.30 -10.00
CA ILE A 9 -4.95 -13.16 -9.15
C ILE A 9 -4.96 -13.60 -7.68
N LEU A 10 -5.59 -14.74 -7.37
CA LEU A 10 -5.62 -15.30 -6.02
C LEU A 10 -4.22 -15.59 -5.48
N LEU A 11 -3.36 -16.20 -6.29
CA LEU A 11 -1.99 -16.54 -5.88
C LEU A 11 -1.18 -15.28 -5.55
N ILE A 12 -1.31 -14.24 -6.38
CA ILE A 12 -0.61 -12.97 -6.16
C ILE A 12 -1.17 -12.21 -4.96
N SER A 13 -2.49 -12.22 -4.76
CA SER A 13 -3.09 -11.68 -3.55
C SER A 13 -2.66 -12.44 -2.29
N TYR A 14 -2.51 -13.76 -2.38
CA TYR A 14 -2.01 -14.57 -1.28
C TYR A 14 -0.55 -14.24 -0.94
N CYS A 15 0.30 -14.01 -1.94
CA CYS A 15 1.67 -13.52 -1.72
C CYS A 15 1.69 -12.15 -1.02
N GLY A 16 0.83 -11.22 -1.42
CA GLY A 16 0.71 -9.91 -0.75
C GLY A 16 0.31 -10.07 0.72
N LEU A 17 -0.64 -10.94 1.01
CA LEU A 17 -1.08 -11.26 2.36
C LEU A 17 0.03 -11.90 3.21
N LEU A 18 0.76 -12.88 2.67
CA LEU A 18 1.89 -13.52 3.35
C LEU A 18 2.99 -12.50 3.69
N LEU A 19 3.33 -11.62 2.75
CA LEU A 19 4.34 -10.59 2.98
C LEU A 19 3.92 -9.60 4.07
N ARG A 20 2.62 -9.23 4.10
CA ARG A 20 2.04 -8.40 5.16
C ARG A 20 2.17 -9.07 6.53
N PHE A 21 1.84 -10.37 6.62
CA PHE A 21 1.97 -11.14 7.86
C PHE A 21 3.43 -11.27 8.30
N TYR A 22 4.35 -11.46 7.37
CA TYR A 22 5.78 -11.55 7.66
C TYR A 22 6.34 -10.25 8.27
N ILE A 23 5.95 -9.10 7.75
CA ILE A 23 6.41 -7.79 8.26
C ILE A 23 5.77 -7.48 9.62
N ASN A 24 4.55 -7.98 9.88
CA ASN A 24 3.82 -7.85 11.15
C ASN A 24 3.69 -6.40 11.69
N ASN A 25 3.77 -5.39 10.80
CA ASN A 25 3.59 -3.99 11.17
C ASN A 25 2.89 -3.23 10.04
N ILE A 26 1.64 -2.85 10.29
CA ILE A 26 0.73 -2.29 9.28
C ILE A 26 1.23 -0.93 8.77
N PHE A 27 1.89 -0.12 9.62
CA PHE A 27 2.49 1.14 9.19
C PHE A 27 3.65 0.92 8.23
N VAL A 28 4.56 0.00 8.58
CA VAL A 28 5.72 -0.33 7.76
C VAL A 28 5.28 -0.90 6.42
N VAL A 29 4.28 -1.79 6.42
CA VAL A 29 3.69 -2.34 5.20
C VAL A 29 3.11 -1.24 4.31
N SER A 30 2.35 -0.30 4.88
CA SER A 30 1.79 0.85 4.15
C SER A 30 2.89 1.69 3.50
N PHE A 31 3.95 2.00 4.24
CA PHE A 31 5.07 2.81 3.74
C PHE A 31 5.84 2.10 2.63
N ILE A 32 6.15 0.82 2.80
CA ILE A 32 6.80 0.01 1.76
C ILE A 32 5.94 -0.01 0.51
N ALA A 33 4.63 -0.22 0.65
CA ALA A 33 3.72 -0.25 -0.49
C ALA A 33 3.69 1.08 -1.24
N SER A 34 3.53 2.20 -0.53
CA SER A 34 3.55 3.54 -1.11
C SER A 34 4.87 3.84 -1.83
N LEU A 35 6.00 3.43 -1.25
CA LEU A 35 7.32 3.60 -1.85
C LEU A 35 7.44 2.82 -3.17
N ILE A 36 7.11 1.52 -3.14
CA ILE A 36 7.16 0.66 -4.33
C ILE A 36 6.20 1.18 -5.40
N TYR A 37 4.99 1.58 -5.01
CA TYR A 37 4.00 2.14 -5.93
C TYR A 37 4.51 3.41 -6.62
N GLY A 38 5.16 4.32 -5.88
CA GLY A 38 5.84 5.50 -6.44
C GLY A 38 6.91 5.14 -7.46
N ILE A 39 7.75 4.14 -7.17
CA ILE A 39 8.77 3.64 -8.10
C ILE A 39 8.11 3.09 -9.38
N LEU A 40 7.06 2.28 -9.25
CA LEU A 40 6.35 1.69 -10.39
C LEU A 40 5.75 2.75 -11.32
N ILE A 41 5.15 3.81 -10.75
CA ILE A 41 4.63 4.95 -11.52
C ILE A 41 5.77 5.64 -12.28
N SER A 42 6.87 5.96 -11.61
CA SER A 42 7.97 6.73 -12.22
C SER A 42 8.62 6.02 -13.42
N ARG A 43 8.71 4.69 -13.35
CA ARG A 43 9.32 3.86 -14.39
C ARG A 43 8.34 3.45 -15.50
N LYS A 44 7.09 3.93 -15.46
CA LYS A 44 6.00 3.51 -16.36
C LYS A 44 5.84 1.99 -16.45
N LEU A 45 6.16 1.27 -15.37
CA LEU A 45 6.06 -0.20 -15.31
C LEU A 45 4.60 -0.67 -15.22
N ILE A 46 3.70 0.24 -14.88
CA ILE A 46 2.25 0.03 -14.90
C ILE A 46 1.76 0.08 -16.35
N THR A 47 1.92 -1.03 -17.07
CA THR A 47 1.27 -1.24 -18.38
C THR A 47 -0.10 -1.89 -18.19
N LYS A 48 -0.99 -1.81 -19.20
CA LYS A 48 -2.36 -2.34 -19.13
C LYS A 48 -2.44 -3.81 -18.70
N SER A 49 -1.44 -4.64 -19.03
CA SER A 49 -1.43 -6.08 -18.70
C SER A 49 -0.98 -6.37 -17.26
N TYR A 50 -0.02 -5.62 -16.71
CA TYR A 50 0.49 -5.84 -15.34
C TYR A 50 -0.33 -5.10 -14.28
N ASN A 51 -1.20 -4.17 -14.69
CA ASN A 51 -1.96 -3.34 -13.77
C ASN A 51 -2.89 -4.17 -12.85
N SER A 52 -3.57 -5.19 -13.38
CA SER A 52 -4.45 -6.07 -12.59
C SER A 52 -3.68 -6.88 -11.53
N LEU A 53 -2.49 -7.36 -11.87
CA LEU A 53 -1.64 -8.14 -10.96
C LEU A 53 -1.08 -7.26 -9.84
N LEU A 54 -0.65 -6.05 -10.17
CA LEU A 54 -0.21 -5.07 -9.19
C LEU A 54 -1.36 -4.67 -8.26
N ILE A 55 -2.56 -4.45 -8.81
CA ILE A 55 -3.76 -4.17 -7.99
C ILE A 55 -4.04 -5.33 -7.04
N ALA A 56 -4.01 -6.58 -7.52
CA ALA A 56 -4.25 -7.77 -6.69
C ALA A 56 -3.22 -7.94 -5.57
N PHE A 57 -1.95 -7.63 -5.85
CA PHE A 57 -0.88 -7.64 -4.85
C PHE A 57 -1.06 -6.52 -3.83
N PHE A 58 -1.19 -5.26 -4.27
CA PHE A 58 -1.25 -4.12 -3.36
C PHE A 58 -2.53 -4.05 -2.53
N SER A 59 -3.67 -4.55 -3.05
CA SER A 59 -4.94 -4.60 -2.32
C SER A 59 -4.91 -5.56 -1.13
N SER A 60 -4.09 -6.61 -1.22
CA SER A 60 -3.91 -7.61 -0.16
C SER A 60 -2.70 -7.29 0.72
N PHE A 61 -1.66 -6.73 0.13
CA PHE A 61 -0.46 -6.29 0.85
C PHE A 61 -0.77 -5.13 1.79
N THR A 62 -1.46 -4.08 1.33
CA THR A 62 -1.90 -2.97 2.20
C THR A 62 -3.26 -3.24 2.83
N THR A 63 -3.50 -2.68 4.02
CA THR A 63 -4.80 -2.83 4.69
C THR A 63 -5.22 -1.54 5.38
N PHE A 64 -6.30 -0.94 4.90
CA PHE A 64 -6.99 0.11 5.66
C PHE A 64 -7.68 -0.46 6.91
N SER A 65 -8.27 -1.65 6.78
CA SER A 65 -8.98 -2.33 7.88
C SER A 65 -8.09 -2.63 9.09
N GLY A 66 -6.80 -2.86 8.89
CA GLY A 66 -5.84 -3.07 9.97
C GLY A 66 -5.66 -1.86 10.88
N PHE A 67 -5.93 -0.64 10.40
CA PHE A 67 -5.87 0.58 11.22
C PHE A 67 -7.14 0.82 12.04
N ILE A 68 -8.26 0.21 11.65
CA ILE A 68 -9.58 0.44 12.27
C ILE A 68 -9.60 0.13 13.77
N PRO A 69 -9.02 -0.96 14.30
CA PRO A 69 -9.03 -1.22 15.74
C PRO A 69 -8.34 -0.11 16.55
N GLY A 70 -7.21 0.41 16.06
CA GLY A 70 -6.50 1.52 16.71
C GLY A 70 -7.31 2.82 16.67
N PHE A 71 -7.95 3.09 15.54
CA PHE A 71 -8.88 4.20 15.38
C PHE A 71 -10.10 4.10 16.29
N PHE A 72 -10.69 2.92 16.40
CA PHE A 72 -11.85 2.67 17.25
C PHE A 72 -11.51 2.81 18.74
N HIS A 73 -10.32 2.35 19.15
CA HIS A 73 -9.82 2.56 20.50
C HIS A 73 -9.65 4.05 20.83
N LEU A 74 -9.05 4.84 19.93
CA LEU A 74 -8.91 6.29 20.10
C LEU A 74 -10.27 7.00 20.17
N PHE A 75 -11.21 6.57 19.32
CA PHE A 75 -12.57 7.11 19.29
C PHE A 75 -13.31 6.85 20.62
N ASN A 76 -13.26 5.61 21.12
CA ASN A 76 -13.91 5.24 22.38
C ASN A 76 -13.30 5.95 23.60
N ASN A 77 -12.00 6.22 23.58
CA ASN A 77 -11.32 6.99 24.62
C ASN A 77 -11.59 8.49 24.54
N LYS A 78 -12.46 8.95 23.62
CA LYS A 78 -12.79 10.36 23.36
C LYS A 78 -11.57 11.20 22.97
N GLU A 79 -10.50 10.57 22.48
CA GLU A 79 -9.28 11.23 22.04
C GLU A 79 -9.41 11.72 20.59
N PHE A 80 -10.47 12.49 20.29
CA PHE A 80 -10.82 12.88 18.92
C PHE A 80 -9.69 13.64 18.21
N PHE A 81 -8.98 14.52 18.94
CA PHE A 81 -7.87 15.26 18.37
C PHE A 81 -6.75 14.32 17.89
N ARG A 82 -6.38 13.32 18.71
CA ARG A 82 -5.37 12.31 18.34
C ARG A 82 -5.86 11.45 17.18
N PHE A 83 -7.14 11.06 17.17
CA PHE A 83 -7.74 10.30 16.08
C PHE A 83 -7.62 11.04 14.73
N PHE A 84 -8.07 12.31 14.66
CA PHE A 84 -7.97 13.11 13.45
C PHE A 84 -6.52 13.34 13.04
N PHE A 85 -5.65 13.64 14.01
CA PHE A 85 -4.23 13.83 13.75
C PHE A 85 -3.57 12.57 13.16
N LEU A 86 -3.90 11.39 13.68
CA LEU A 86 -3.30 10.12 13.25
C LEU A 86 -3.76 9.72 11.84
N ILE A 87 -5.03 9.96 11.48
CA ILE A 87 -5.48 9.75 10.10
C ILE A 87 -4.73 10.69 9.13
N ASN A 88 -4.63 11.98 9.49
CA ASN A 88 -3.96 12.96 8.64
C ASN A 88 -2.47 12.63 8.49
N ILE A 89 -1.77 12.29 9.58
CA ILE A 89 -0.35 11.95 9.51
C ILE A 89 -0.13 10.70 8.67
N LEU A 90 -1.02 9.71 8.75
CA LEU A 90 -0.96 8.49 7.95
C LEU A 90 -1.14 8.79 6.45
N ILE A 91 -2.12 9.61 6.08
CA ILE A 91 -2.36 9.96 4.68
C ILE A 91 -1.18 10.77 4.13
N VAL A 92 -0.77 11.83 4.84
CA VAL A 92 0.32 12.72 4.39
C VAL A 92 1.63 11.96 4.29
N SER A 93 1.98 11.13 5.27
CA SER A 93 3.22 10.34 5.24
C SER A 93 3.24 9.35 4.08
N ASN A 94 2.16 8.60 3.82
CA ASN A 94 2.08 7.69 2.68
C ASN A 94 2.23 8.43 1.34
N VAL A 95 1.59 9.60 1.19
CA VAL A 95 1.74 10.42 -0.03
C VAL A 95 3.18 10.93 -0.19
N MET A 96 3.80 11.41 0.88
CA MET A 96 5.21 11.86 0.85
C MET A 96 6.15 10.72 0.48
N ILE A 97 5.95 9.53 1.04
CA ILE A 97 6.74 8.34 0.73
C ILE A 97 6.54 7.89 -0.71
N MET A 98 5.31 7.99 -1.24
CA MET A 98 5.06 7.74 -2.66
C MET A 98 5.81 8.72 -3.55
N PHE A 99 5.85 10.01 -3.21
CA PHE A 99 6.67 10.99 -3.93
C PHE A 99 8.16 10.66 -3.87
N LEU A 100 8.66 10.28 -2.69
CA LEU A 100 10.05 9.80 -2.56
C LEU A 100 10.32 8.61 -3.48
N GLY A 101 9.45 7.60 -3.47
CA GLY A 101 9.53 6.45 -4.38
C GLY A 101 9.56 6.88 -5.85
N PHE A 102 8.73 7.86 -6.22
CA PHE A 102 8.70 8.39 -7.59
C PHE A 102 10.02 9.06 -7.99
N PHE A 103 10.60 9.89 -7.12
CA PHE A 103 11.90 10.52 -7.39
C PHE A 103 13.03 9.50 -7.44
N ILE A 104 13.02 8.49 -6.55
CA ILE A 104 13.97 7.39 -6.55
C ILE A 104 13.91 6.65 -7.89
N GLY A 105 12.74 6.23 -8.34
CA GLY A 105 12.60 5.48 -9.58
C GLY A 105 12.94 6.29 -10.84
N LYS A 106 12.71 7.62 -10.84
CA LYS A 106 13.23 8.51 -11.90
C LYS A 106 14.76 8.53 -11.95
N ARG A 107 15.43 8.51 -10.78
CA ARG A 107 16.90 8.60 -10.70
C ARG A 107 17.59 7.37 -11.28
N PHE A 108 17.00 6.18 -11.12
CA PHE A 108 17.48 4.92 -11.68
C PHE A 108 17.07 4.68 -13.15
N SER A 109 16.28 5.58 -13.75
CA SER A 109 15.86 5.49 -15.16
C SER A 109 16.73 6.36 -16.10
N LYS A 110 17.70 7.11 -15.55
CA LYS A 110 18.83 7.66 -16.31
C LYS A 110 19.91 6.60 -16.42
#